data_AF-A0A2G5U7V6-F1
#
_entry.id   AF-A0A2G5U7V6-F1
#
_cell.length_a   1.000
_cell.length_b   1.000
_cell.length_c   1.000
_cell.angle_alpha   90.00
_cell.angle_beta   90.00
_cell.angle_gamma   90.00
#
_symmetry.space_group_name_H-M   'P 1'
#
loop_
_entity.id
_entity.type
_entity.pdbx_description
1 polymer ?
#
loop_
_entity_poly.entity_id
_entity_poly.type
_entity_poly.pdbx_seq_one_letter_code
_entity_poly.pdbx_strand_id
1 'polypeptide(L)'
;MFMISFFDTIQLFVHLTAVFYILNSKPHFDLPDYLIGAVMNASWVSMLILSIFLNLNRLISIVFHFKSNRIFSPFTMKIYFSIILVIWCIVCFLNSVGYSRMVYLLPAYTWHYASANPLSAFLRTASANISLVDVLFSLFAHVSIFSYIYFKAALLSRKELILTIQVVCVSVFHVIGYLTWEYFPIPWDLPIGVFIGHVVWMVWNSINPMLYVLINPSV
;
A
#
# COMPACT_ATOMS: atom_id res chain seq x y z
N MET A 1 11.60 -2.95 -0.79
CA MET A 1 11.17 -2.71 0.60
C MET A 1 11.38 -1.26 1.02
N PHE A 2 12.57 -0.66 0.89
CA PHE A 2 12.79 0.76 1.25
C PHE A 2 11.73 1.73 0.72
N MET A 3 11.44 1.74 -0.60
CA MET A 3 10.44 2.63 -1.19
C MET A 3 9.02 2.37 -0.68
N ILE A 4 8.68 1.12 -0.33
CA ILE A 4 7.40 0.77 0.27
C ILE A 4 7.31 1.42 1.66
N SER A 5 8.34 1.22 2.49
CA SER A 5 8.43 1.83 3.83
C SER A 5 8.44 3.35 3.80
N PHE A 6 8.99 3.97 2.75
CA PHE A 6 8.90 5.42 2.54
C PHE A 6 7.45 5.88 2.37
N PHE A 7 6.67 5.22 1.50
CA PHE A 7 5.26 5.56 1.33
C PHE A 7 4.40 5.19 2.54
N ASP A 8 4.72 4.10 3.24
CA ASP A 8 4.06 3.76 4.52
C ASP A 8 4.29 4.86 5.57
N THR A 9 5.51 5.41 5.63
CA THR A 9 5.86 6.50 6.54
C THR A 9 5.08 7.77 6.21
N ILE A 10 4.92 8.10 4.92
CA ILE A 10 4.09 9.24 4.50
C ILE A 10 2.65 9.05 4.97
N GLN A 11 2.08 7.85 4.78
CA GLN A 11 0.71 7.55 5.21
C GLN A 11 0.55 7.65 6.73
N LEU A 12 1.49 7.10 7.51
CA LEU A 12 1.48 7.21 8.97
C LEU A 12 1.62 8.66 9.44
N PHE A 13 2.47 9.46 8.78
CA PHE A 13 2.63 10.87 9.10
C PHE A 13 1.33 11.65 8.83
N VAL A 14 0.63 11.34 7.74
CA VAL A 14 -0.69 11.91 7.45
C VAL A 14 -1.72 11.48 8.52
N HIS A 15 -1.74 10.23 8.95
CA HIS A 15 -2.66 9.83 10.04
C HIS A 15 -2.31 10.47 11.39
N LEU A 16 -1.03 10.79 11.64
CA LEU A 16 -0.65 11.59 12.81
C LEU A 16 -1.27 13.00 12.73
N THR A 17 -1.40 13.60 11.54
CA THR A 17 -2.09 14.89 11.41
C THR A 17 -3.56 14.78 11.82
N ALA A 18 -4.24 13.66 11.50
CA ALA A 18 -5.63 13.41 11.95
C ALA A 18 -5.80 13.45 13.48
N VAL A 19 -4.78 13.03 14.25
CA VAL A 19 -4.78 13.16 15.73
C VAL A 19 -4.86 14.62 16.15
N PHE A 20 -4.15 15.52 15.46
CA PHE A 20 -4.25 16.96 15.74
C PHE A 20 -5.61 17.55 15.38
N TYR A 21 -6.32 17.01 14.38
CA TYR A 21 -7.72 17.40 14.10
C TYR A 21 -8.67 16.97 15.21
N ILE A 22 -8.50 15.75 15.73
CA ILE A 22 -9.26 15.24 16.89
C ILE A 22 -9.07 16.16 18.10
N LEU A 23 -7.81 16.52 18.41
CA LEU A 23 -7.48 17.31 19.61
C LEU A 23 -7.90 18.78 19.50
N ASN A 24 -7.86 19.39 18.32
CA ASN A 24 -8.15 20.82 18.15
C ASN A 24 -9.63 21.14 17.91
N SER A 25 -10.51 20.15 17.72
CA SER A 25 -11.97 20.33 17.53
C SER A 25 -12.37 21.31 16.42
N LYS A 26 -11.43 21.74 15.57
CA LYS A 26 -11.68 22.66 14.44
C LYS A 26 -11.70 21.85 13.16
N PRO A 27 -12.85 21.82 12.43
CA PRO A 27 -13.12 20.74 11.50
C PRO A 27 -12.51 20.93 10.10
N HIS A 28 -12.05 22.13 9.72
CA HIS A 28 -11.71 22.41 8.33
C HIS A 28 -10.52 23.34 8.18
N PHE A 29 -9.45 22.84 7.55
CA PHE A 29 -8.54 23.68 6.82
C PHE A 29 -8.81 23.42 5.34
N ASP A 30 -9.75 24.17 4.75
CA ASP A 30 -10.28 23.94 3.39
C ASP A 30 -9.22 23.54 2.37
N LEU A 31 -8.05 24.19 2.41
CA LEU A 31 -6.95 23.94 1.49
C LEU A 31 -5.97 22.82 1.94
N PRO A 32 -5.45 22.84 3.18
CA PRO A 32 -4.62 21.75 3.70
C PRO A 32 -5.30 20.37 3.70
N ASP A 33 -6.60 20.29 3.98
CA ASP A 33 -7.31 19.02 4.14
C ASP A 33 -7.28 18.19 2.85
N TYR A 34 -7.58 18.80 1.70
CA TYR A 34 -7.58 18.05 0.45
C TYR A 34 -6.17 17.66 0.00
N LEU A 35 -5.15 18.48 0.30
CA LEU A 35 -3.76 18.20 -0.04
C LEU A 35 -3.24 17.00 0.76
N ILE A 36 -3.56 16.95 2.05
CA ILE A 36 -3.19 15.85 2.94
C ILE A 36 -3.83 14.54 2.46
N GLY A 37 -5.13 14.56 2.13
CA GLY A 37 -5.81 13.40 1.57
C GLY A 37 -5.24 12.96 0.22
N ALA A 38 -4.86 13.90 -0.65
CA ALA A 38 -4.25 13.61 -1.94
C ALA A 38 -2.87 12.93 -1.79
N VAL A 39 -2.05 13.41 -0.86
CA VAL A 39 -0.73 12.83 -0.53
C VAL A 39 -0.89 11.41 0.03
N MET A 40 -1.86 11.20 0.93
CA MET A 40 -2.15 9.88 1.49
C MET A 40 -2.53 8.89 0.39
N ASN A 41 -3.49 9.24 -0.46
CA ASN A 41 -3.98 8.37 -1.51
C ASN A 41 -2.93 8.09 -2.60
N ALA A 42 -2.14 9.08 -2.98
CA ALA A 42 -1.02 8.88 -3.89
C ALA A 42 -0.01 7.87 -3.32
N SER A 43 0.28 7.98 -2.02
CA SER A 43 1.21 7.08 -1.33
C SER A 43 0.66 5.65 -1.24
N TRP A 44 -0.65 5.50 -1.00
CA TRP A 44 -1.36 4.23 -1.05
C TRP A 44 -1.22 3.55 -2.43
N VAL A 45 -1.56 4.25 -3.50
CA VAL A 45 -1.49 3.71 -4.86
C VAL A 45 -0.06 3.31 -5.25
N SER A 46 0.93 4.15 -4.94
CA SER A 46 2.34 3.85 -5.21
C SER A 46 2.84 2.64 -4.43
N MET A 47 2.39 2.48 -3.18
CA MET A 47 2.72 1.34 -2.33
C MET A 47 2.15 0.02 -2.90
N LEU A 48 0.90 0.01 -3.38
CA LEU A 48 0.31 -1.16 -4.03
C LEU A 48 1.05 -1.55 -5.32
N ILE A 49 1.41 -0.58 -6.16
CA ILE A 49 2.20 -0.85 -7.38
C ILE A 49 3.55 -1.47 -7.02
N LEU A 50 4.24 -0.94 -5.99
CA LEU A 50 5.49 -1.50 -5.50
C LEU A 50 5.33 -2.93 -4.94
N SER A 51 4.21 -3.23 -4.28
CA SER A 51 3.87 -4.58 -3.81
C SER A 51 3.75 -5.56 -4.98
N ILE A 52 3.04 -5.18 -6.04
CA ILE A 52 2.94 -5.99 -7.27
C ILE A 52 4.35 -6.26 -7.85
N PHE A 53 5.18 -5.23 -7.98
CA PHE A 53 6.56 -5.38 -8.47
C PHE A 53 7.40 -6.30 -7.58
N LEU A 54 7.22 -6.22 -6.26
CA LEU A 54 7.93 -7.08 -5.31
C LEU A 54 7.54 -8.54 -5.47
N ASN A 55 6.24 -8.83 -5.56
CA ASN A 55 5.70 -10.16 -5.83
C ASN A 55 6.21 -10.72 -7.18
N LEU A 56 6.23 -9.88 -8.22
CA LEU A 56 6.75 -10.25 -9.53
C LEU A 56 8.25 -10.58 -9.48
N ASN A 57 9.03 -9.77 -8.77
CA ASN A 57 10.47 -10.03 -8.58
C ASN A 57 10.72 -11.38 -7.88
N ARG A 58 9.95 -11.70 -6.83
CA ARG A 58 10.05 -13.01 -6.14
C ARG A 58 9.66 -14.17 -7.06
N LEU A 59 8.56 -14.03 -7.80
CA LEU A 59 8.08 -15.04 -8.73
C LEU A 59 9.14 -15.35 -9.81
N ILE A 60 9.69 -14.31 -10.44
CA ILE A 60 10.73 -14.45 -11.47
C ILE A 60 12.01 -15.09 -10.90
N SER A 61 12.43 -14.65 -9.71
CA SER A 61 13.68 -15.11 -9.11
C SER A 61 13.61 -16.56 -8.62
N ILE A 62 12.47 -17.01 -8.10
CA ILE A 62 12.33 -18.37 -7.52
C ILE A 62 11.84 -19.38 -8.54
N VAL A 63 10.78 -19.06 -9.31
CA VAL A 63 10.08 -20.05 -10.14
C VAL A 63 10.71 -20.14 -11.51
N PHE A 64 10.91 -18.99 -12.16
CA PHE A 64 11.34 -18.97 -13.54
C PHE A 64 12.85 -19.03 -13.73
N HIS A 65 13.64 -18.76 -12.67
CA HIS A 65 15.10 -18.67 -12.72
C HIS A 65 15.62 -17.84 -13.91
N PHE A 66 14.78 -16.94 -14.45
CA PHE A 66 15.24 -16.00 -15.46
C PHE A 66 16.36 -15.18 -14.85
N LYS A 67 17.19 -14.58 -15.69
CA LYS A 67 18.24 -13.64 -15.28
C LYS A 67 17.59 -12.43 -14.58
N SER A 68 17.11 -12.61 -13.33
CA SER A 68 16.40 -11.60 -12.56
C SER A 68 17.30 -10.40 -12.35
N ASN A 69 18.62 -10.63 -12.23
CA ASN A 69 19.66 -9.61 -12.23
C ASN A 69 19.68 -8.71 -13.48
N ARG A 70 19.13 -9.15 -14.62
CA ARG A 70 19.00 -8.34 -15.84
C ARG A 70 17.74 -7.47 -15.81
N ILE A 71 16.63 -7.99 -15.31
CA ILE A 71 15.34 -7.28 -15.21
C ILE A 71 15.36 -6.32 -14.02
N PHE A 72 15.78 -6.79 -12.85
CA PHE A 72 15.88 -6.05 -11.59
C PHE A 72 17.34 -5.66 -11.29
N SER A 73 18.05 -5.18 -12.30
CA SER A 73 19.40 -4.62 -12.11
C SER A 73 19.33 -3.33 -11.27
N PRO A 74 20.41 -2.91 -10.59
CA PRO A 74 20.41 -1.65 -9.84
C PRO A 74 20.03 -0.42 -10.69
N PHE A 75 20.38 -0.42 -11.98
CA PHE A 75 20.01 0.65 -12.90
C PHE A 75 18.52 0.60 -13.25
N THR A 76 17.99 -0.58 -13.60
CA THR A 76 16.57 -0.74 -13.93
C THR A 76 15.68 -0.43 -12.72
N MET A 77 16.10 -0.81 -11.51
CA MET A 77 15.38 -0.50 -10.28
C MET A 77 15.27 1.01 -10.04
N LYS A 78 16.34 1.78 -10.32
CA LYS A 78 16.27 3.25 -10.26
C LYS A 78 15.23 3.81 -11.23
N ILE A 79 15.17 3.28 -12.45
CA ILE A 79 14.17 3.68 -13.45
C ILE A 79 12.75 3.37 -12.93
N TYR A 80 12.50 2.15 -12.43
CA TYR A 80 11.20 1.79 -11.88
C TYR A 80 10.79 2.69 -10.71
N PHE A 81 11.71 3.00 -9.81
CA PHE A 81 11.45 3.92 -8.69
C PHE A 81 11.15 5.34 -9.15
N SER A 82 11.88 5.86 -10.15
CA SER A 82 11.58 7.16 -10.74
C SER A 82 10.20 7.20 -11.40
N ILE A 83 9.82 6.14 -12.12
CA ILE A 83 8.48 6.03 -12.72
C ILE A 83 7.40 6.04 -11.63
N ILE A 84 7.62 5.33 -10.52
CA ILE A 84 6.65 5.27 -9.41
C ILE A 84 6.52 6.63 -8.72
N LEU A 85 7.60 7.40 -8.58
CA LEU A 85 7.54 8.77 -8.09
C LEU A 85 6.78 9.70 -9.06
N VAL A 86 6.95 9.53 -10.37
CA VAL A 86 6.15 10.28 -11.35
C VAL A 86 4.66 9.94 -11.24
N ILE A 87 4.33 8.65 -11.12
CA ILE A 87 2.95 8.20 -10.89
C ILE A 87 2.40 8.80 -9.60
N TRP A 88 3.19 8.80 -8.52
CA TRP A 88 2.82 9.42 -7.25
C TRP A 88 2.48 10.90 -7.43
N CYS A 89 3.34 11.67 -8.12
CA CYS A 89 3.09 13.08 -8.41
C CYS A 89 1.80 13.29 -9.22
N ILE A 90 1.56 12.45 -10.23
CA ILE A 90 0.35 12.54 -11.07
C ILE A 90 -0.91 12.24 -10.23
N VAL A 91 -0.91 11.16 -9.45
CA VAL A 91 -2.05 10.79 -8.60
C VAL A 91 -2.30 11.87 -7.53
N CYS A 92 -1.24 12.39 -6.91
CA CYS A 92 -1.34 13.48 -5.94
C CYS A 92 -1.92 14.74 -6.59
N PHE A 93 -1.42 15.13 -7.77
CA PHE A 93 -1.92 16.28 -8.50
C PHE A 93 -3.40 16.12 -8.84
N LEU A 94 -3.80 14.98 -9.43
CA LEU A 94 -5.18 14.73 -9.81
C LEU A 94 -6.14 14.77 -8.61
N ASN A 95 -5.72 14.28 -7.44
CA ASN A 95 -6.53 14.33 -6.21
C ASN A 95 -6.48 15.71 -5.51
N SER A 96 -5.53 16.57 -5.86
CA SER A 96 -5.42 17.94 -5.32
C SER A 96 -6.20 18.99 -6.12
N VAL A 97 -6.56 18.69 -7.37
CA VAL A 97 -7.34 19.60 -8.22
C VAL A 97 -8.83 19.46 -7.90
N GLY A 98 -9.57 20.57 -7.92
CA GLY A 98 -10.98 20.65 -7.47
C GLY A 98 -11.96 19.67 -8.14
N TYR A 99 -11.61 19.10 -9.30
CA TYR A 99 -12.40 18.07 -9.98
C TYR A 99 -12.27 16.68 -9.36
N SER A 100 -11.29 16.40 -8.50
CA SER A 100 -11.22 15.15 -7.73
C SER A 100 -10.73 15.33 -6.29
N ARG A 101 -11.29 16.32 -5.59
CA ARG A 101 -10.92 16.60 -4.21
C ARG A 101 -11.14 15.41 -3.27
N MET A 102 -10.13 15.10 -2.47
CA MET A 102 -10.26 14.29 -1.26
C MET A 102 -10.93 15.14 -0.18
N VAL A 103 -11.96 14.61 0.46
CA VAL A 103 -12.75 15.30 1.49
C VAL A 103 -12.54 14.60 2.81
N TYR A 104 -12.20 15.37 3.84
CA TYR A 104 -12.10 14.84 5.19
C TYR A 104 -13.49 14.52 5.74
N LEU A 105 -13.71 13.26 6.10
CA LEU A 105 -14.95 12.77 6.68
C LEU A 105 -14.79 12.72 8.21
N LEU A 106 -15.31 13.75 8.89
CA LEU A 106 -15.15 13.93 10.33
C LEU A 106 -15.57 12.71 11.17
N PRO A 107 -16.73 12.04 10.90
CA PRO A 107 -17.10 10.83 11.64
C PRO A 107 -16.08 9.69 11.55
N ALA A 108 -15.43 9.56 10.39
CA ALA A 108 -14.48 8.49 10.10
C ALA A 108 -13.02 8.91 10.32
N TYR A 109 -12.75 10.15 10.74
CA TYR A 109 -11.41 10.73 10.90
C TYR A 109 -10.42 10.48 9.76
N THR A 110 -10.92 10.34 8.53
CA THR A 110 -10.13 9.97 7.35
C THR A 110 -10.62 10.69 6.10
N TRP A 111 -9.85 10.60 5.02
CA TRP A 111 -10.14 11.25 3.75
C TRP A 111 -10.80 10.30 2.76
N HIS A 112 -11.90 10.74 2.15
CA HIS A 112 -12.62 10.00 1.11
C HIS A 112 -12.69 10.77 -0.20
N TYR A 113 -12.86 10.04 -1.30
CA TYR A 113 -13.17 10.63 -2.59
C TYR A 113 -14.52 11.37 -2.55
N ALA A 114 -14.58 12.59 -3.09
CA ALA A 114 -15.84 13.31 -3.24
C ALA A 114 -16.80 12.55 -4.18
N SER A 115 -17.98 12.18 -3.68
CA SER A 115 -18.97 11.40 -4.44
C SER A 115 -19.59 12.16 -5.63
N ALA A 116 -19.54 13.50 -5.62
CA ALA A 116 -20.19 14.34 -6.61
C ALA A 116 -19.43 14.46 -7.95
N ASN A 117 -18.14 14.11 -8.00
CA ASN A 117 -17.29 14.38 -9.15
C ASN A 117 -16.96 13.10 -9.96
N PRO A 118 -17.13 13.11 -11.30
CA PRO A 118 -16.82 11.96 -12.15
C PRO A 118 -15.36 11.50 -12.05
N LEU A 119 -14.41 12.45 -11.94
CA LEU A 119 -12.99 12.12 -11.80
C LEU A 119 -12.70 11.45 -10.45
N SER A 120 -13.34 11.87 -9.36
CA SER A 120 -13.25 11.20 -8.06
C SER A 120 -13.80 9.77 -8.11
N ALA A 121 -14.93 9.57 -8.77
CA ALA A 121 -15.49 8.22 -8.96
C ALA A 121 -14.52 7.34 -9.77
N PHE A 122 -13.93 7.87 -10.84
CA PHE A 122 -12.93 7.17 -11.64
C PHE A 122 -11.68 6.81 -10.82
N LEU A 123 -11.09 7.76 -10.09
CA LEU A 123 -9.88 7.53 -9.29
C LEU A 123 -10.14 6.57 -8.13
N ARG A 124 -11.33 6.59 -7.52
CA ARG A 124 -11.75 5.60 -6.51
C ARG A 124 -11.79 4.20 -7.11
N THR A 125 -12.47 4.04 -8.24
CA THR A 125 -12.56 2.75 -8.95
C THR A 125 -11.18 2.26 -9.40
N ALA A 126 -10.32 3.16 -9.88
CA ALA A 126 -8.94 2.81 -10.25
C ALA A 126 -8.13 2.33 -9.04
N SER A 127 -8.22 3.01 -7.89
CA SER A 127 -7.55 2.61 -6.66
C SER A 127 -8.03 1.24 -6.14
N ALA A 128 -9.35 1.02 -6.14
CA ALA A 128 -9.96 -0.27 -5.78
C ALA A 128 -9.51 -1.40 -6.74
N ASN A 129 -9.47 -1.13 -8.05
CA ASN A 129 -9.00 -2.08 -9.05
C ASN A 129 -7.52 -2.42 -8.89
N ILE A 130 -6.66 -1.43 -8.60
CA ILE A 130 -5.23 -1.67 -8.33
C ILE A 130 -5.06 -2.54 -7.08
N SER A 131 -5.85 -2.28 -6.03
CA SER A 131 -5.87 -3.09 -4.80
C SER A 131 -6.28 -4.54 -5.08
N LEU A 132 -7.33 -4.73 -5.89
CA LEU A 132 -7.77 -6.05 -6.33
C LEU A 132 -6.68 -6.78 -7.14
N VAL A 133 -6.03 -6.08 -8.08
CA VAL A 133 -4.92 -6.62 -8.86
C VAL A 133 -3.77 -7.04 -7.95
N ASP A 134 -3.40 -6.22 -6.97
CA ASP A 134 -2.36 -6.57 -5.99
C ASP A 134 -2.70 -7.83 -5.20
N VAL A 135 -3.93 -7.95 -4.69
CA VAL A 135 -4.40 -9.13 -3.95
C VAL A 135 -4.39 -10.39 -4.82
N LEU A 136 -4.99 -10.33 -6.01
CA LEU A 136 -5.08 -11.49 -6.91
C LEU A 136 -3.70 -11.91 -7.42
N PHE A 137 -2.86 -10.95 -7.78
CA PHE A 137 -1.51 -11.22 -8.25
C PHE A 137 -0.61 -11.75 -7.12
N SER A 138 -0.73 -11.19 -5.90
CA SER A 138 -0.06 -11.71 -4.71
C SER A 138 -0.44 -13.17 -4.46
N LEU A 139 -1.74 -13.49 -4.47
CA LEU A 139 -2.20 -14.87 -4.28
C LEU A 139 -1.62 -15.81 -5.34
N PHE A 140 -1.72 -15.42 -6.62
CA PHE A 140 -1.15 -16.19 -7.73
C PHE A 140 0.36 -16.40 -7.58
N ALA A 141 1.12 -15.35 -7.26
CA ALA A 141 2.56 -15.41 -7.11
C ALA A 141 2.96 -16.37 -5.96
N HIS A 142 2.31 -16.26 -4.81
CA HIS A 142 2.61 -17.10 -3.66
C HIS A 142 2.23 -18.57 -3.89
N VAL A 143 1.06 -18.84 -4.46
CA VAL A 143 0.65 -20.21 -4.83
C VAL A 143 1.68 -20.83 -5.79
N SER A 144 2.13 -20.07 -6.78
CA SER A 144 3.14 -20.52 -7.74
C SER A 144 4.50 -20.80 -7.07
N ILE A 145 4.96 -19.90 -6.19
CA ILE A 145 6.22 -20.05 -5.45
C ILE A 145 6.17 -21.28 -4.54
N PHE A 146 5.12 -21.43 -3.73
CA PHE A 146 5.00 -22.58 -2.81
C PHE A 146 4.85 -23.89 -3.56
N SER A 147 4.08 -23.92 -4.64
CA SER A 147 3.95 -25.10 -5.51
C SER A 147 5.31 -25.48 -6.10
N TYR A 148 6.07 -24.50 -6.60
CA TYR A 148 7.40 -24.75 -7.13
C TYR A 148 8.35 -25.33 -6.08
N ILE A 149 8.39 -24.75 -4.88
CA ILE A 149 9.23 -25.24 -3.77
C ILE A 149 8.85 -26.68 -3.41
N TYR A 150 7.55 -26.96 -3.30
CA TYR A 150 7.04 -28.28 -2.93
C TYR A 150 7.34 -29.35 -4.00
N PHE A 151 7.00 -29.10 -5.26
CA PHE A 151 7.14 -30.09 -6.33
C PHE A 151 8.57 -30.26 -6.83
N LYS A 152 9.41 -29.23 -6.75
CA LYS A 152 10.82 -29.31 -7.17
C LYS A 152 11.79 -29.56 -6.02
N ALA A 153 11.29 -29.68 -4.79
CA ALA A 153 12.10 -29.75 -3.58
C ALA A 153 13.21 -28.66 -3.57
N ALA A 154 12.86 -27.47 -4.08
CA ALA A 154 13.84 -26.42 -4.32
C ALA A 154 14.36 -25.90 -2.99
N LEU A 155 15.63 -26.12 -2.71
CA LEU A 155 16.30 -25.58 -1.53
C LEU A 155 16.59 -24.09 -1.77
N LEU A 156 15.76 -23.23 -1.19
CA LEU A 156 16.01 -21.79 -1.15
C LEU A 156 17.20 -21.50 -0.22
N SER A 157 18.03 -20.54 -0.61
CA SER A 157 19.01 -19.99 0.33
C SER A 157 18.28 -19.36 1.52
N ARG A 158 18.92 -19.31 2.69
CA ARG A 158 18.34 -18.69 3.90
C ARG A 158 17.87 -17.25 3.64
N LYS A 159 18.62 -16.48 2.85
CA LYS A 159 18.27 -15.10 2.45
C LYS A 159 17.01 -15.06 1.60
N GLU A 160 16.92 -15.93 0.60
CA GLU A 160 15.76 -16.02 -0.29
C GLU A 160 14.49 -16.48 0.46
N LEU A 161 14.64 -17.44 1.38
CA LEU A 161 13.53 -17.90 2.22
C LEU A 161 13.00 -16.79 3.12
N ILE A 162 13.90 -16.07 3.81
CA ILE A 162 13.56 -14.93 4.66
C ILE A 162 12.77 -13.86 3.88
N LEU A 163 13.27 -13.49 2.69
CA LEU A 163 12.61 -12.50 1.84
C LEU A 163 11.23 -12.99 1.37
N THR A 164 11.11 -14.27 1.00
CA THR A 164 9.82 -14.84 0.61
C THR A 164 8.83 -14.81 1.77
N ILE A 165 9.21 -15.23 2.98
CA ILE A 165 8.35 -15.19 4.17
C ILE A 165 7.90 -13.75 4.45
N GLN A 166 8.82 -12.79 4.37
CA GLN A 166 8.49 -11.39 4.58
C GLN A 166 7.43 -10.90 3.57
N VAL A 167 7.61 -11.20 2.28
CA VAL A 167 6.64 -10.81 1.23
C VAL A 167 5.30 -11.51 1.43
N VAL A 168 5.28 -12.79 1.83
CA VAL A 168 4.05 -13.53 2.17
C VAL A 168 3.31 -12.84 3.31
N CYS A 169 4.00 -12.51 4.41
CA CYS A 169 3.39 -11.84 5.54
C CYS A 169 2.76 -10.51 5.11
N VAL A 170 3.50 -9.69 4.35
CA VAL A 170 3.00 -8.42 3.82
C VAL A 170 1.77 -8.62 2.94
N SER A 171 1.77 -9.62 2.05
CA SER A 171 0.61 -9.91 1.20
C SER A 171 -0.60 -10.44 1.97
N VAL A 172 -0.41 -11.18 3.07
CA VAL A 172 -1.53 -11.57 3.96
C VAL A 172 -2.18 -10.33 4.55
N PHE A 173 -1.38 -9.36 4.99
CA PHE A 173 -1.92 -8.06 5.33
C PHE A 173 -2.65 -7.47 4.12
N HIS A 174 -2.07 -7.38 2.90
CA HIS A 174 -2.74 -6.87 1.66
C HIS A 174 -4.15 -7.39 1.47
N VAL A 175 -4.36 -8.69 1.68
CA VAL A 175 -5.68 -9.33 1.65
C VAL A 175 -6.59 -8.81 2.76
N ILE A 176 -6.13 -8.81 4.01
CA ILE A 176 -6.93 -8.36 5.17
C ILE A 176 -7.41 -6.91 4.95
N GLY A 177 -6.53 -6.01 4.53
CA GLY A 177 -6.86 -4.60 4.37
C GLY A 177 -7.85 -4.37 3.24
N TYR A 178 -7.64 -5.04 2.10
CA TYR A 178 -8.57 -5.02 0.98
C TYR A 178 -9.97 -5.50 1.39
N LEU A 179 -10.05 -6.66 2.08
CA LEU A 179 -11.34 -7.16 2.58
C LEU A 179 -11.99 -6.17 3.56
N THR A 180 -11.18 -5.60 4.46
CA THR A 180 -11.65 -4.69 5.51
C THR A 180 -12.23 -3.40 4.92
N TRP A 181 -11.61 -2.81 3.89
CA TRP A 181 -12.09 -1.55 3.30
C TRP A 181 -13.11 -1.72 2.18
N GLU A 182 -13.07 -2.81 1.41
CA GLU A 182 -13.96 -2.98 0.25
C GLU A 182 -15.21 -3.81 0.55
N TYR A 183 -15.14 -4.74 1.52
CA TYR A 183 -16.22 -5.71 1.75
C TYR A 183 -16.80 -5.69 3.16
N PHE A 184 -16.03 -5.33 4.19
CA PHE A 184 -16.58 -5.23 5.54
C PHE A 184 -17.32 -3.89 5.72
N PRO A 185 -18.61 -3.91 6.13
CA PRO A 185 -19.36 -2.71 6.42
C PRO A 185 -18.95 -2.19 7.80
N ILE A 186 -17.83 -1.47 7.82
CA ILE A 186 -17.31 -0.91 9.07
C ILE A 186 -18.25 0.21 9.51
N PRO A 187 -18.76 0.17 10.74
CA PRO A 187 -19.65 1.19 11.25
C PRO A 187 -18.81 2.43 11.59
N TRP A 188 -18.49 3.22 10.56
CA TRP A 188 -17.73 4.46 10.68
C TRP A 188 -18.45 5.53 11.51
N ASP A 189 -19.74 5.33 11.76
CA ASP A 189 -20.58 6.09 12.68
C ASP A 189 -20.36 5.71 14.16
N LEU A 190 -19.80 4.52 14.43
CA LEU A 190 -19.52 4.05 15.78
C LEU A 190 -18.03 4.20 16.13
N PRO A 191 -17.68 4.61 17.37
CA PRO A 191 -16.29 4.74 17.81
C PRO A 191 -15.47 3.46 17.63
N ILE A 192 -16.11 2.29 17.79
CA ILE A 192 -15.45 1.00 17.61
C ILE A 192 -15.06 0.73 16.15
N GLY A 193 -15.90 1.13 15.19
CA GLY A 193 -15.60 0.96 13.76
C GLY A 193 -14.46 1.86 13.32
N VAL A 194 -14.48 3.12 13.76
CA VAL A 194 -13.37 4.07 13.57
C VAL A 194 -12.06 3.53 14.15
N PHE A 195 -12.09 3.00 15.38
CA PHE A 195 -10.92 2.43 16.04
C PHE A 195 -10.34 1.25 15.26
N ILE A 196 -11.16 0.26 14.90
CA ILE A 196 -10.75 -0.89 14.08
C ILE A 196 -10.17 -0.40 12.75
N GLY A 197 -10.84 0.57 12.13
CA GLY A 197 -10.42 1.30 10.93
C GLY A 197 -8.95 1.71 10.96
N HIS A 198 -8.63 2.54 11.95
CA HIS A 198 -7.29 3.11 12.06
C HIS A 198 -6.26 2.12 12.56
N VAL A 199 -6.62 1.19 13.45
CA VAL A 199 -5.68 0.17 13.95
C VAL A 199 -5.22 -0.74 12.84
N VAL A 200 -6.13 -1.24 12.00
CA VAL A 200 -5.76 -2.06 10.83
C VAL A 200 -4.82 -1.28 9.91
N TRP A 201 -5.12 -0.01 9.64
CA TRP A 201 -4.27 0.86 8.83
C TRP A 201 -2.89 1.12 9.46
N MET A 202 -2.81 1.37 10.77
CA MET A 202 -1.52 1.62 11.45
C MET A 202 -0.66 0.37 11.51
N VAL A 203 -1.25 -0.77 11.92
CA VAL A 203 -0.55 -2.07 11.97
C VAL A 203 0.00 -2.40 10.60
N TRP A 204 -0.79 -2.17 9.55
CA TRP A 204 -0.35 -2.34 8.17
C TRP A 204 0.94 -1.61 7.83
N ASN A 205 0.92 -0.28 7.97
CA ASN A 205 2.02 0.56 7.53
C ASN A 205 3.26 0.31 8.41
N SER A 206 3.07 -0.23 9.63
CA SER A 206 4.16 -0.66 10.51
C SER A 206 4.72 -2.05 10.19
N ILE A 207 3.98 -2.93 9.50
CA ILE A 207 4.40 -4.32 9.28
C ILE A 207 5.69 -4.40 8.47
N ASN A 208 5.81 -3.57 7.43
CA ASN A 208 6.95 -3.55 6.53
C ASN A 208 8.27 -3.24 7.25
N PRO A 209 8.39 -2.11 7.98
CA PRO A 209 9.59 -1.82 8.75
C PRO A 209 9.80 -2.80 9.92
N MET A 210 8.73 -3.24 10.61
CA MET A 210 8.86 -4.21 11.71
C MET A 210 9.45 -5.54 11.24
N LEU A 211 8.92 -6.12 10.16
CA LEU A 211 9.45 -7.36 9.59
C LEU A 211 10.88 -7.18 9.08
N TYR A 212 11.21 -6.00 8.56
CA TYR A 212 12.57 -5.74 8.10
C TYR A 212 13.58 -5.77 9.25
N VAL A 213 13.27 -5.11 10.38
CA VAL A 213 14.14 -5.10 11.58
C VAL A 213 14.19 -6.48 12.23
N LEU A 214 13.05 -7.17 12.36
CA LEU A 214 12.97 -8.45 13.05
C LEU A 214 13.70 -9.58 12.29
N ILE A 215 13.69 -9.54 10.95
CA ILE A 215 14.18 -10.64 10.14
C ILE A 215 15.57 -10.36 9.55
N ASN A 216 16.00 -9.10 9.43
CA ASN A 216 17.35 -8.72 8.97
C ASN A 216 18.16 -8.02 10.08
N PRO A 217 18.70 -8.76 11.06
CA PRO A 217 19.42 -8.17 12.21
C PRO A 217 20.81 -7.58 11.90
N SER A 218 21.24 -7.58 10.63
CA SER A 218 22.57 -7.11 10.20
C SER A 218 22.53 -5.75 9.49
N VAL A 219 21.50 -4.94 9.77
CA VAL A 219 21.45 -3.51 9.44
C VAL A 219 21.65 -2.74 10.73
#